data_AF-A0AAE5LJT9-F1
#
_entry.id   AF-A0AAE5LJT9-F1
#
_cell.length_a   1.000
_cell.length_b   1.000
_cell.length_c   1.000
_cell.angle_alpha   90.00
_cell.angle_beta   90.00
_cell.angle_gamma   90.00
#
_symmetry.space_group_name_H-M   'P 1'
#
loop_
_entity.id
_entity.type
_entity.pdbx_description
1 polymer ?
#
loop_
_entity_poly.entity_id
_entity_poly.type
_entity_poly.pdbx_seq_one_letter_code
_entity_poly.pdbx_strand_id
1 'polypeptide(L)'
;MPVFNYTNALLNRVKAKYQIKTEYKLARKIGVTDSRLRKWRKGTCGMDWDIAFRIADMLGESDQNVVLGLLPNKQKNERVIKVLDEIRPD
;
A
#
# COMPACT_ATOMS: atom_id res chain seq x y z
N MET A 1 -10.11 0.21 -14.70
CA MET A 1 -10.12 1.30 -13.70
C MET A 1 -9.14 0.93 -12.58
N PRO A 2 -8.31 1.85 -12.06
CA PRO A 2 -7.48 1.52 -10.91
C PRO A 2 -8.39 1.26 -9.72
N VAL A 3 -8.23 0.09 -9.10
CA VAL A 3 -8.88 -0.23 -7.84
C VAL A 3 -8.28 0.72 -6.80
N PHE A 4 -9.04 1.71 -6.32
CA PHE A 4 -8.60 2.57 -5.22
C PHE A 4 -8.52 1.71 -3.96
N ASN A 5 -7.34 1.13 -3.72
CA ASN A 5 -6.99 0.45 -2.49
C ASN A 5 -5.88 1.24 -1.79
N TYR A 6 -5.73 1.03 -0.49
CA TYR A 6 -4.76 1.74 0.33
C TYR A 6 -3.32 1.60 -0.21
N THR A 7 -2.97 0.45 -0.80
CA THR A 7 -1.70 0.23 -1.50
C THR A 7 -1.45 1.28 -2.58
N ASN A 8 -2.45 1.56 -3.43
CA ASN A 8 -2.33 2.58 -4.47
C ASN A 8 -2.16 3.99 -3.89
N ALA A 9 -2.83 4.29 -2.77
CA ALA A 9 -2.66 5.56 -2.06
C ALA A 9 -1.24 5.72 -1.50
N LEU A 10 -0.69 4.70 -0.83
CA LEU A 10 0.71 4.71 -0.35
C LEU A 10 1.70 4.93 -1.49
N LEU A 11 1.59 4.17 -2.58
CA LEU A 11 2.48 4.28 -3.73
C LEU A 11 2.41 5.67 -4.38
N ASN A 12 1.21 6.26 -4.47
CA ASN A 12 1.04 7.62 -5.00
C ASN A 12 1.62 8.69 -4.08
N ARG A 13 1.50 8.53 -2.76
CA ARG A 13 2.15 9.42 -1.78
C ARG A 13 3.67 9.37 -1.90
N VAL A 14 4.26 8.19 -2.09
CA VAL A 14 5.71 8.07 -2.36
C VAL A 14 6.07 8.81 -3.65
N LYS A 15 5.28 8.64 -4.72
CA LYS A 15 5.51 9.37 -5.97
C LYS A 15 5.47 10.88 -5.77
N ALA A 16 4.47 11.38 -5.03
CA ALA A 16 4.33 12.79 -4.75
C ALA A 16 5.52 13.33 -3.91
N LYS A 17 5.84 12.68 -2.78
CA LYS A 17 6.92 13.09 -1.87
C LYS A 17 8.28 13.20 -2.56
N TYR A 18 8.58 12.26 -3.47
CA TYR A 18 9.87 12.22 -4.18
C TYR A 18 9.79 12.70 -5.64
N GLN A 19 8.69 13.35 -6.05
CA GLN A 19 8.47 13.86 -7.40
C GLN A 19 8.72 12.84 -8.52
N ILE A 20 8.36 11.58 -8.28
CA ILE A 20 8.60 10.47 -9.19
C ILE A 20 7.49 10.41 -10.26
N LYS A 21 7.88 10.62 -11.52
CA LYS A 21 6.95 10.62 -12.66
C LYS A 21 6.63 9.23 -13.23
N THR A 22 7.53 8.26 -13.06
CA THR A 22 7.39 6.93 -13.70
C THR A 22 7.34 5.79 -12.69
N GLU A 23 6.60 4.73 -13.01
CA GLU A 23 6.52 3.53 -12.15
C GLU A 23 7.88 2.84 -12.02
N TYR A 24 8.71 2.86 -13.06
CA TYR A 24 10.07 2.32 -13.02
C TYR A 24 10.97 3.02 -11.98
N LYS A 25 10.90 4.34 -11.91
CA LYS A 25 11.62 5.10 -10.87
C LYS A 25 11.05 4.80 -9.48
N LEU A 26 9.74 4.60 -9.36
CA LEU A 26 9.09 4.23 -8.09
C LEU A 26 9.57 2.83 -7.64
N ALA A 27 9.53 1.83 -8.52
CA ALA A 27 9.94 0.46 -8.23
C ALA A 27 11.39 0.42 -7.71
N ARG A 28 12.30 1.14 -8.38
CA ARG A 28 13.69 1.28 -7.92
C ARG A 28 13.80 1.99 -6.57
N LYS A 29 13.06 3.08 -6.36
CA LYS A 29 13.07 3.84 -5.10
C LYS A 29 12.66 2.97 -3.91
N ILE A 30 11.64 2.13 -4.10
CA ILE A 30 11.14 1.22 -3.06
C ILE A 30 11.78 -0.17 -3.14
N GLY A 31 12.82 -0.39 -3.96
CA GLY A 31 13.58 -1.64 -4.01
C GLY A 31 12.77 -2.88 -4.42
N VAL A 32 11.89 -2.78 -5.43
CA VAL A 32 11.13 -3.92 -5.98
C VAL A 32 11.18 -3.95 -7.50
N THR A 33 10.78 -5.06 -8.09
CA THR A 33 10.66 -5.19 -9.56
C THR A 33 9.38 -4.51 -10.08
N ASP A 34 9.43 -3.98 -11.31
CA ASP A 34 8.26 -3.40 -11.99
C ASP A 34 7.07 -4.36 -12.09
N SER A 35 7.35 -5.64 -12.33
CA SER A 35 6.32 -6.68 -12.41
C SER A 35 5.58 -6.81 -11.08
N ARG A 36 6.30 -6.79 -9.95
CA ARG A 36 5.72 -6.85 -8.62
C ARG A 36 4.87 -5.61 -8.32
N LEU A 37 5.43 -4.44 -8.58
CA LEU A 37 4.72 -3.16 -8.45
C LEU A 37 3.42 -3.15 -9.26
N ARG A 38 3.46 -3.61 -10.52
CA ARG A 38 2.28 -3.69 -11.39
C ARG A 38 1.20 -4.62 -10.83
N LYS A 39 1.57 -5.75 -10.22
CA LYS A 39 0.61 -6.66 -9.57
C LYS A 39 -0.09 -5.99 -8.39
N TRP A 40 0.66 -5.26 -7.57
CA TRP A 40 0.11 -4.47 -6.46
C TRP A 40 -0.86 -3.38 -6.96
N ARG A 41 -0.48 -2.64 -8.00
CA ARG A 41 -1.34 -1.60 -8.62
C ARG A 41 -2.69 -2.17 -9.07
N LYS A 42 -2.69 -3.39 -9.58
CA LYS A 42 -3.88 -4.10 -10.07
C LYS A 42 -4.67 -4.82 -8.97
N GLY A 43 -4.14 -4.88 -7.74
CA GLY A 43 -4.75 -5.64 -6.65
C GLY A 43 -4.70 -7.16 -6.83
N THR A 44 -3.91 -7.68 -7.77
CA THR A 44 -3.79 -9.14 -7.99
C THR A 44 -2.88 -9.83 -6.98
N CYS A 45 -2.07 -9.05 -6.27
CA CYS A 45 -1.21 -9.51 -5.19
C CYS A 45 -1.13 -8.41 -4.12
N GLY A 46 -1.05 -8.81 -2.85
CA GLY A 46 -0.86 -7.89 -1.73
C GLY A 46 0.60 -7.45 -1.58
N MET A 47 0.79 -6.26 -1.01
CA MET A 47 2.12 -5.77 -0.60
C MET A 47 2.62 -6.55 0.61
N ASP A 48 3.92 -6.86 0.66
CA ASP A 48 4.53 -7.47 1.85
C ASP A 48 4.58 -6.47 3.01
N TRP A 49 4.55 -6.99 4.24
CA TRP A 49 4.61 -6.16 5.44
C TRP A 49 5.94 -5.39 5.56
N ASP A 50 7.08 -6.05 5.37
CA ASP A 50 8.40 -5.39 5.45
C ASP A 50 8.53 -4.22 4.48
N ILE A 51 7.95 -4.37 3.28
CA ILE A 51 7.96 -3.30 2.27
C ILE A 51 6.98 -2.20 2.63
N ALA A 52 5.82 -2.55 3.18
CA ALA A 52 4.83 -1.59 3.62
C ALA A 52 5.36 -0.70 4.75
N PHE A 53 6.00 -1.27 5.77
CA PHE A 53 6.61 -0.51 6.87
C PHE A 53 7.78 0.35 6.39
N ARG A 54 8.64 -0.19 5.50
CA ARG A 54 9.67 0.65 4.88
C ARG A 54 9.10 1.84 4.10
N ILE A 55 7.97 1.66 3.42
CA ILE A 55 7.26 2.76 2.75
C ILE A 55 6.67 3.73 3.79
N ALA A 56 6.17 3.23 4.92
CA ALA A 56 5.70 4.05 6.02
C ALA A 56 6.81 4.96 6.56
N ASP A 57 7.99 4.41 6.86
CA ASP A 57 9.17 5.16 7.28
C ASP A 57 9.55 6.23 6.25
N MET A 58 9.56 5.86 4.97
CA MET A 58 9.83 6.81 3.88
C MET A 58 8.82 7.96 3.83
N LEU A 59 7.58 7.74 4.25
CA LEU A 59 6.51 8.72 4.24
C LEU A 59 6.38 9.50 5.56
N GLY A 60 6.86 8.94 6.67
CA GLY A 60 6.51 9.40 8.02
C GLY A 60 5.08 9.01 8.40
N GLU A 61 4.60 7.86 7.90
CA GLU A 61 3.28 7.32 8.23
C GLU A 61 3.36 6.40 9.46
N SER A 62 2.29 6.32 10.24
CA SER A 62 2.26 5.43 11.40
C SER A 62 2.08 3.97 10.99
N ASP A 63 2.72 3.05 11.72
CA ASP A 63 2.57 1.61 11.53
C ASP A 63 1.12 1.17 11.66
N GLN A 64 0.37 1.76 12.61
CA GLN A 64 -1.05 1.49 12.80
C GLN A 64 -1.87 1.81 11.55
N ASN A 65 -1.63 2.96 10.92
CA ASN A 65 -2.33 3.35 9.70
C ASN A 65 -2.00 2.42 8.53
N VAL A 66 -0.75 1.96 8.45
CA VAL A 66 -0.30 1.04 7.39
C VAL A 66 -0.95 -0.33 7.56
N VAL A 67 -0.96 -0.86 8.79
CA VAL A 67 -1.60 -2.13 9.12
C VAL A 67 -3.09 -2.06 8.82
N LEU A 68 -3.81 -1.10 9.40
CA LEU A 68 -5.26 -0.98 9.23
C LEU A 68 -5.66 -0.69 7.78
N GLY A 69 -4.83 0.01 7.01
CA GLY A 69 -5.09 0.25 5.59
C GLY A 69 -4.87 -0.96 4.68
N LEU A 70 -3.89 -1.81 4.98
CA LEU A 70 -3.56 -2.98 4.15
C LEU A 70 -4.29 -4.26 4.58
N LEU A 71 -4.59 -4.40 5.87
CA LEU A 71 -5.12 -5.63 6.43
C LEU A 71 -6.46 -6.06 5.83
N PRO A 72 -7.46 -5.17 5.59
CA PRO A 72 -8.72 -5.56 4.94
C PRO A 72 -8.52 -6.25 3.59
N ASN A 73 -7.56 -5.77 2.78
CA ASN A 73 -7.25 -6.34 1.46
C ASN A 73 -6.55 -7.72 1.53
N LYS A 74 -6.06 -8.10 2.70
CA LYS A 74 -5.41 -9.40 2.94
C LYS A 74 -6.38 -10.43 3.53
N GLN A 75 -7.54 -10.00 4.02
CA GLN A 75 -8.54 -10.88 4.61
C GLN A 75 -9.56 -11.36 3.57
N LYS A 76 -10.04 -12.59 3.75
CA LYS A 76 -11.12 -13.17 2.93
C LYS A 76 -12.46 -13.19 3.67
N ASN A 77 -12.43 -13.07 4.99
CA ASN A 77 -13.62 -13.15 5.83
C ASN A 77 -14.26 -11.76 5.95
N GLU A 78 -15.46 -11.62 5.41
CA GLU A 78 -16.22 -10.36 5.42
C GLU A 78 -16.48 -9.81 6.83
N ARG A 79 -16.67 -10.68 7.83
CA ARG A 79 -16.86 -10.24 9.24
C ARG A 79 -15.60 -9.61 9.79
N VAL A 80 -14.43 -10.17 9.47
CA VAL A 80 -13.15 -9.60 9.89
C VAL A 80 -12.94 -8.26 9.21
N ILE A 81 -13.24 -8.14 7.91
CA ILE A 81 -13.14 -6.87 7.19
C ILE A 81 -14.01 -5.81 7.86
N LYS A 82 -15.27 -6.13 8.18
CA LYS A 82 -16.19 -5.20 8.84
C LYS A 82 -15.66 -4.71 10.19
N VAL A 83 -15.16 -5.62 11.05
CA VAL A 83 -14.58 -5.24 12.34
C VAL A 83 -13.35 -4.35 12.16
N LEU A 84 -12.51 -4.63 11.16
CA LEU A 84 -11.33 -3.81 10.87
C LEU A 84 -11.68 -2.38 10.42
N ASP A 85 -12.78 -2.22 9.67
CA ASP A 85 -13.28 -0.91 9.26
C ASP A 85 -13.85 -0.13 10.48
N GLU A 86 -14.51 -0.81 11.43
CA GLU A 86 -15.08 -0.19 12.64
C GLU A 86 -14.02 0.32 13.63
N ILE A 87 -12.85 -0.32 13.70
CA ILE A 87 -11.77 0.07 14.63
C ILE A 87 -10.78 1.09 14.03
N ARG A 88 -10.97 1.46 12.76
CA ARG A 88 -10.06 2.38 12.08
C ARG A 88 -10.29 3.80 12.61
N PRO A 89 -9.26 4.50 13.11
CA PRO A 89 -9.41 5.88 13.57
C PRO A 89 -9.79 6.79 12.39
N ASP A 90 -10.66 7.78 12.66
CA ASP A 90 -11.10 8.82 11.73
C ASP A 90 -9.94 9.68 11.19
#